data_AF-A0A1V5QXY6-F1
#
_entry.id   AF-A0A1V5QXY6-F1
#
_cell.length_a   1.000
_cell.length_b   1.000
_cell.length_c   1.000
_cell.angle_alpha   90.00
_cell.angle_beta   90.00
_cell.angle_gamma   90.00
#
_symmetry.space_group_name_H-M   'P 1'
#
loop_
_entity.id
_entity.type
_entity.pdbx_description
1 polymer ?
#
loop_
_entity_poly.entity_id
_entity_poly.type
_entity_poly.pdbx_seq_one_letter_code
_entity_poly.pdbx_strand_id
1 'polypeptide(L)' 'MLDRGDARTVGDLCVAGDEDEILRQFRRYADAGVTDLSVRLLPIGDTRDELVASKYRTREVIGELASQVR' A
#
# COMPACT_ATOMS: atom_id res chain seq x y z
N MET A 1 10.42 10.27 4.79
CA MET A 1 8.98 10.32 5.09
C MET A 1 8.67 10.99 6.43
N LEU A 2 9.43 10.75 7.51
CA LEU A 2 9.19 11.41 8.81
C LEU A 2 9.49 12.93 8.81
N ASP A 3 10.40 13.43 7.97
CA ASP A 3 10.72 14.88 7.88
C ASP A 3 9.88 15.68 6.87
N ARG A 4 8.98 15.02 6.12
CA ARG A 4 8.16 15.64 5.05
C ARG A 4 6.66 15.32 5.16
N GLY A 5 6.26 14.49 6.12
CA GLY A 5 4.89 14.01 6.24
C GLY A 5 4.13 14.78 7.31
N ASP A 6 3.11 15.54 6.91
CA ASP A 6 2.08 16.11 7.79
C ASP A 6 1.12 15.02 8.30
N ALA A 7 1.66 13.85 8.65
CA ALA A 7 0.90 12.74 9.18
C ALA A 7 0.78 12.94 10.69
N ARG A 8 -0.42 13.32 11.14
CA ARG A 8 -0.70 13.68 12.54
C ARG A 8 -1.36 12.54 13.30
N THR A 9 -1.88 11.54 12.59
CA THR A 9 -2.59 10.39 13.15
C THR A 9 -2.19 9.09 12.45
N VAL A 10 -2.46 7.95 13.09
CA VAL A 10 -2.27 6.62 12.47
C VAL A 10 -3.12 6.48 11.21
N GLY A 11 -4.27 7.17 11.12
CA GLY A 11 -5.13 7.21 9.94
C GLY A 11 -4.50 7.93 8.74
N ASP A 12 -3.59 8.87 8.97
CA ASP A 12 -2.85 9.55 7.88
C ASP A 12 -1.75 8.64 7.27
N LEU A 13 -1.38 7.56 7.98
CA LEU A 13 -0.40 6.56 7.56
C LEU A 13 -1.04 5.24 7.10
N CYS A 14 -2.28 4.98 7.53
CA CYS A 14 -2.98 3.73 7.27
C CYS A 14 -3.67 3.80 5.91
N VAL A 15 -3.13 3.07 4.94
CA VAL A 15 -3.84 2.78 3.69
C VAL A 15 -4.72 1.56 3.96
N ALA A 16 -6.00 1.80 4.20
CA ALA A 16 -7.01 0.77 4.38
C ALA A 16 -8.20 1.14 3.50
N GLY A 17 -8.55 0.27 2.57
CA GLY A 17 -9.48 0.64 1.52
C GLY A 17 -9.45 -0.29 0.32
N ASP A 18 -10.23 0.06 -0.69
CA ASP A 18 -10.18 -0.58 -2.00
C ASP A 18 -8.97 -0.11 -2.82
N GLU A 19 -8.83 -0.67 -4.03
CA GLU A 19 -7.72 -0.39 -4.93
C GLU A 19 -7.66 1.10 -5.35
N ASP A 20 -8.81 1.74 -5.50
CA ASP A 20 -8.90 3.15 -5.88
C ASP A 20 -8.43 4.07 -4.73
N GLU A 21 -8.76 3.72 -3.48
CA GLU A 21 -8.27 4.39 -2.28
C GLU A 21 -6.75 4.25 -2.14
N ILE A 22 -6.23 3.05 -2.35
CA ILE A 22 -4.79 2.77 -2.33
C ILE A 22 -4.08 3.58 -3.42
N LEU A 23 -4.61 3.59 -4.66
CA LEU A 23 -4.02 4.31 -5.78
C LEU A 23 -4.03 5.82 -5.58
N ARG A 24 -5.12 6.38 -5.04
CA ARG A 24 -5.18 7.80 -4.66
C ARG A 24 -4.07 8.13 -3.67
N GLN A 25 -3.81 7.28 -2.69
CA GLN A 25 -2.75 7.52 -1.73
C GLN A 25 -1.35 7.39 -2.36
N PHE A 26 -1.14 6.42 -3.26
CA PHE A 26 0.13 6.29 -3.98
C PHE A 26 0.45 7.55 -4.79
N ARG A 27 -0.55 8.12 -5.48
CA ARG A 27 -0.41 9.40 -6.20
C ARG A 27 -0.01 10.53 -5.26
N ARG A 28 -0.65 10.65 -4.09
CA ARG A 28 -0.28 11.67 -3.09
C ARG A 28 1.16 11.51 -2.60
N TYR A 29 1.62 10.27 -2.39
CA TYR A 29 3.02 10.03 -2.03
C TYR A 29 3.97 10.43 -3.16
N ALA A 30 3.66 10.09 -4.41
CA ALA A 30 4.46 10.49 -5.56
C ALA A 30 4.51 12.02 -5.73
N ASP A 31 3.36 12.71 -5.59
CA ASP A 31 3.26 14.17 -5.63
C ASP A 31 4.10 14.85 -4.52
N ALA A 32 4.26 14.18 -3.38
CA ALA A 32 5.13 14.63 -2.28
C ALA A 32 6.64 14.33 -2.52
N GLY A 33 6.98 13.73 -3.67
CA GLY A 33 8.36 13.40 -4.06
C GLY A 33 8.89 12.09 -3.46
N VAL A 34 8.01 11.19 -3.01
CA VAL A 34 8.41 9.87 -2.50
C VAL A 34 8.88 9.00 -3.66
N THR A 35 10.08 8.45 -3.56
CA THR A 35 10.68 7.57 -4.58
C THR A 35 10.51 6.08 -4.28
N ASP A 36 10.34 5.75 -3.00
CA ASP A 36 10.34 4.38 -2.48
C ASP A 36 9.24 4.21 -1.43
N LEU A 37 8.47 3.12 -1.54
CA LEU A 37 7.41 2.77 -0.60
C LEU A 37 7.65 1.36 -0.06
N SER A 38 7.70 1.22 1.26
CA SER A 38 7.70 -0.08 1.93
C SER A 38 6.28 -0.43 2.35
N VAL A 39 5.79 -1.59 1.92
CA VAL A 39 4.42 -2.06 2.21
C VAL A 39 4.49 -3.38 2.97
N ARG A 40 3.84 -3.43 4.14
CA ARG A 40 3.68 -4.67 4.92
C ARG A 40 2.33 -5.29 4.61
N LEU A 41 2.35 -6.48 4.02
CA LEU A 41 1.14 -7.26 3.77
C LEU A 41 0.77 -8.09 5.00
N LEU A 42 -0.53 -8.09 5.34
CA LEU A 42 -1.12 -8.95 6.37
C LEU A 42 -2.08 -9.92 5.67
N PRO A 43 -1.63 -11.14 5.33
CA PRO A 43 -2.44 -12.10 4.60
C PRO A 43 -3.61 -12.62 5.44
N ILE A 44 -4.69 -12.98 4.77
CA ILE A 44 -5.93 -13.48 5.38
C ILE A 44 -6.22 -14.89 4.85
N GLY A 45 -6.54 -15.81 5.76
CA GLY A 45 -6.83 -17.21 5.46
C GLY A 45 -6.73 -18.07 6.71
N ASP A 46 -7.36 -19.24 6.69
CA ASP A 46 -7.38 -20.20 7.80
C ASP A 46 -6.25 -21.24 7.66
N THR A 47 -5.80 -21.46 6.43
CA THR A 47 -4.70 -22.40 6.15
C THR A 47 -3.44 -21.69 5.67
N ARG A 48 -2.31 -22.40 5.78
CA ARG A 48 -1.03 -21.91 5.26
C ARG A 48 -1.12 -21.58 3.76
N ASP A 49 -1.78 -22.42 2.99
CA ASP A 49 -1.86 -22.24 1.54
C ASP A 49 -2.73 -21.04 1.17
N GLU A 50 -3.81 -20.80 1.92
CA GLU A 50 -4.63 -19.59 1.77
C GLU A 50 -3.88 -18.32 2.14
N LEU A 51 -3.12 -18.33 3.25
CA LEU A 51 -2.27 -17.20 3.64
C LEU A 51 -1.20 -16.89 2.57
N VAL A 52 -0.59 -17.92 2.01
CA VAL A 52 0.38 -17.78 0.92
C VAL A 52 -0.29 -17.22 -0.33
N ALA A 53 -1.44 -17.75 -0.73
CA ALA A 53 -2.18 -17.29 -1.89
C ALA A 53 -2.66 -15.83 -1.74
N SER A 54 -3.19 -15.48 -0.56
CA SER A 54 -3.56 -14.11 -0.20
C SER A 54 -2.38 -13.16 -0.34
N LYS A 55 -1.22 -13.51 0.23
CA LYS A 55 0.01 -12.70 0.14
C LYS A 55 0.41 -12.44 -1.32
N TYR A 56 0.38 -13.46 -2.18
CA TYR A 56 0.80 -13.31 -3.57
C TYR A 56 -0.17 -12.43 -4.38
N ARG A 57 -1.48 -12.67 -4.27
CA ARG A 57 -2.49 -11.83 -4.95
C ARG A 57 -2.39 -10.37 -4.50
N THR A 58 -2.26 -10.10 -3.21
CA THR A 58 -2.12 -8.73 -2.73
C THR A 58 -0.81 -8.09 -3.18
N ARG A 59 0.29 -8.85 -3.27
CA ARG A 59 1.55 -8.33 -3.80
C ARG A 59 1.43 -7.93 -5.28
N GLU A 60 0.73 -8.74 -6.07
CA GLU A 60 0.47 -8.47 -7.49
C GLU A 60 -0.34 -7.17 -7.66
N VAL A 61 -1.49 -7.06 -6.99
CA VAL A 61 -2.33 -5.85 -7.00
C VAL A 61 -1.53 -4.60 -6.60
N ILE A 62 -0.77 -4.66 -5.51
CA ILE A 62 0.07 -3.52 -5.07
C ILE A 62 1.11 -3.15 -6.13
N GLY A 63 1.69 -4.14 -6.81
CA GLY A 63 2.63 -3.92 -7.92
C GLY A 63 1.97 -3.25 -9.12
N GLU A 64 0.77 -3.70 -9.50
CA GLU A 64 -0.02 -3.11 -10.58
C GLU A 64 -0.41 -1.66 -10.28
N LEU A 65 -0.92 -1.38 -9.07
CA LEU A 65 -1.26 -0.01 -8.66
C LEU A 65 -0.02 0.90 -8.61
N ALA A 66 1.12 0.41 -8.12
CA ALA A 66 2.37 1.17 -8.10
C ALA A 66 2.87 1.51 -9.52
N SER A 67 2.64 0.64 -10.50
CA SER A 67 3.04 0.89 -11.89
C SER A 67 2.26 2.03 -12.56
N GLN A 68 1.05 2.34 -12.08
CA GLN A 68 0.20 3.40 -12.60
C GLN A 68 0.58 4.82 -12.15
N VAL A 69 1.54 4.95 -11.22
CA VAL A 69 2.00 6.23 -10.68
C VAL A 69 3.43 6.57 -11.18
N ARG A 70 4.04 5.70 -12.00
CA ARG A 70 5.35 5.92 -12.62
C ARG A 70 5.25 6.30 -14.09
#